data_AF-A0A8J6B4X0-F1
#
_entry.id   AF-A0A8J6B4X0-F1
#
_cell.length_a   1.000
_cell.length_b   1.000
_cell.length_c   1.000
_cell.angle_alpha   90.00
_cell.angle_beta   90.00
_cell.angle_gamma   90.00
#
_symmetry.space_group_name_H-M   'P 1'
#
loop_
_entity.id
_entity.type
_entity.pdbx_description
1 polymer ?
#
loop_
_entity_poly.entity_id
_entity_poly.type
_entity_poly.pdbx_seq_one_letter_code
_entity_poly.pdbx_strand_id
1 'polypeptide(L)'
;TAFSNNLAVAYDCLSAGGRKKKPGLNGKTYSELLSQIGQEGGLPAEILSALLKKIQCRDHEAVPFDVFRYGVLTCFVLVEFMSKADTLFHILDGDKQSEQRVCRAVLDTLEEALTTSDVSVPTSYLEAGSKLGPDCLAIAMDRALQSTQPAAPMGQTQFLKEACLLFLDKVKPV
;
A
#
# COMPACT_ATOMS: atom_id res chain seq x y z
N THR A 1 -21.57 2.20 3.98
CA THR A 1 -21.00 1.09 4.77
C THR A 1 -20.60 1.62 6.14
N ALA A 2 -20.51 0.78 7.18
CA ALA A 2 -20.12 1.21 8.53
C ALA A 2 -18.77 1.96 8.53
N PHE A 3 -17.81 1.49 7.74
CA PHE A 3 -16.50 2.13 7.58
C PHE A 3 -16.59 3.58 7.08
N SER A 4 -17.42 3.86 6.06
CA SER A 4 -17.56 5.23 5.54
C SER A 4 -18.20 6.17 6.55
N ASN A 5 -19.12 5.67 7.39
CA ASN A 5 -19.71 6.44 8.47
C ASN A 5 -18.68 6.72 9.57
N ASN A 6 -17.86 5.73 9.92
CA ASN A 6 -16.78 5.88 10.91
C ASN A 6 -15.76 6.93 10.46
N LEU A 7 -15.40 6.97 9.17
CA LEU A 7 -14.52 8.00 8.63
C LEU A 7 -15.12 9.41 8.74
N ALA A 8 -16.40 9.57 8.42
CA ALA A 8 -17.09 10.86 8.56
C ALA A 8 -17.08 11.34 10.02
N VAL A 9 -17.44 10.46 10.95
CA VAL A 9 -17.41 10.75 12.39
C VAL A 9 -15.99 11.11 12.85
N ALA A 10 -14.97 10.35 12.43
CA ALA A 10 -13.58 10.65 12.77
C ALA A 10 -13.14 12.02 12.26
N TYR A 11 -13.50 12.35 11.02
CA TYR A 11 -13.21 13.67 10.43
C TYR A 11 -13.87 14.80 11.22
N ASP A 12 -15.15 14.65 11.57
CA ASP A 12 -15.89 15.64 12.35
C ASP A 12 -15.30 15.80 13.75
N CYS A 13 -14.93 14.71 14.42
CA CYS A 13 -14.27 14.71 15.72
C CYS A 13 -12.93 15.47 15.68
N LEU A 14 -12.09 15.19 14.68
CA LEU A 14 -10.79 15.83 14.53
C LEU A 14 -10.91 17.31 14.12
N SER A 15 -11.97 17.67 13.39
CA SER A 15 -12.26 19.05 12.99
C SER A 15 -12.77 19.93 14.15
N ALA A 16 -13.26 19.33 15.25
CA ALA A 16 -13.88 20.05 16.36
C ALA A 16 -12.87 20.69 17.36
N GLY A 17 -11.57 20.38 17.28
CA GLY A 17 -10.57 20.73 18.30
C GLY A 17 -10.07 22.20 18.32
N GLY A 18 -10.56 23.08 17.46
CA GLY A 18 -10.06 24.46 17.33
C GLY A 18 -10.71 25.47 18.30
N ARG A 19 -9.93 26.11 19.18
CA ARG A 19 -10.36 27.20 20.09
C ARG A 19 -10.98 28.43 19.40
N LYS A 20 -10.90 28.55 18.07
CA LYS A 20 -11.53 29.61 17.28
C LYS A 20 -12.11 29.00 16.00
N LYS A 21 -13.39 29.26 15.77
CA LYS A 21 -14.28 28.91 14.63
C LYS A 21 -13.66 28.98 13.22
N LYS A 22 -12.67 28.15 12.90
CA LYS A 22 -12.37 27.80 11.51
C LYS A 22 -12.81 26.34 11.33
N PRO A 23 -13.82 26.07 10.50
CA PRO A 23 -14.26 24.71 10.25
C PRO A 23 -13.15 23.94 9.51
N GLY A 24 -12.87 22.71 9.94
CA GLY A 24 -12.05 21.75 9.19
C GLY A 24 -10.81 21.26 9.93
N LEU A 25 -10.41 20.04 9.55
CA LEU A 25 -9.17 19.41 9.95
C LEU A 25 -7.98 20.21 9.39
N ASN A 26 -6.95 20.49 10.19
CA ASN A 26 -5.73 21.12 9.68
C ASN A 26 -4.71 20.07 9.19
N GLY A 27 -3.83 20.49 8.27
CA GLY A 27 -2.82 19.61 7.67
C GLY A 27 -1.84 19.00 8.66
N LYS A 28 -1.57 19.69 9.78
CA LYS A 28 -0.68 19.16 10.84
C LYS A 28 -1.30 17.94 11.52
N THR A 29 -2.51 18.07 12.05
CA THR A 29 -3.24 16.97 12.72
C THR A 29 -3.52 15.83 11.75
N TYR A 30 -3.82 16.13 10.50
CA TYR A 30 -3.93 15.13 9.43
C TYR A 30 -2.62 14.35 9.23
N SER A 31 -1.49 15.04 9.07
CA SER A 31 -0.19 14.40 8.85
C SER A 31 0.27 13.58 10.05
N GLU A 32 -0.01 14.06 11.27
CA GLU A 32 0.23 13.32 12.52
C GLU A 32 -0.58 12.02 12.57
N LEU A 33 -1.88 12.08 12.21
CA LEU A 33 -2.73 10.90 12.12
C LEU A 33 -2.20 9.88 11.11
N LEU A 34 -1.87 10.31 9.88
CA LEU A 34 -1.36 9.41 8.84
C LEU A 34 -0.03 8.76 9.28
N SER A 35 0.83 9.54 9.93
CA SER A 35 2.09 9.03 10.49
C SER A 35 1.83 7.96 11.54
N GLN A 36 0.87 8.18 12.44
CA GLN A 36 0.51 7.24 13.48
C GLN A 36 -0.07 5.94 12.91
N ILE A 37 -1.00 6.02 11.95
CA ILE A 37 -1.56 4.83 11.29
C ILE A 37 -0.44 3.99 10.64
N GLY A 38 0.48 4.64 9.92
CA GLY A 38 1.58 3.94 9.27
C GLY A 38 2.56 3.30 10.26
N GLN A 39 2.90 3.99 11.35
CA GLN A 39 3.80 3.49 12.39
C GLN A 39 3.19 2.32 13.16
N GLU A 40 1.93 2.45 13.61
CA GLU A 40 1.21 1.38 14.29
C GLU A 40 0.98 0.17 13.38
N GLY A 41 0.80 0.41 12.07
CA GLY A 41 0.74 -0.63 11.04
C GLY A 41 2.08 -1.25 10.67
N GLY A 42 3.19 -0.84 11.30
CA GLY A 42 4.52 -1.42 11.09
C GLY A 42 5.19 -1.03 9.77
N LEU A 43 4.75 0.04 9.10
CA LEU A 43 5.38 0.47 7.84
C LEU A 43 6.83 0.91 8.09
N PRO A 44 7.79 0.49 7.23
CA PRO A 44 9.14 1.01 7.28
C PRO A 44 9.17 2.54 7.15
N ALA A 45 10.03 3.20 7.93
CA ALA A 45 10.07 4.66 7.99
C ALA A 45 10.30 5.34 6.63
N GLU A 46 11.09 4.71 5.74
CA GLU A 46 11.33 5.19 4.38
C GLU A 46 10.05 5.13 3.52
N ILE A 47 9.29 4.04 3.62
CA ILE A 47 8.02 3.85 2.90
C ILE A 47 6.97 4.84 3.43
N LEU A 48 6.88 4.99 4.75
CA LEU A 48 5.98 5.97 5.36
C LEU A 48 6.33 7.39 4.93
N SER A 49 7.61 7.75 4.94
CA SER A 49 8.06 9.07 4.46
C SER A 49 7.70 9.28 2.98
N ALA A 50 7.91 8.27 2.13
CA ALA A 50 7.56 8.34 0.71
C ALA A 50 6.04 8.48 0.49
N LEU A 51 5.23 7.77 1.27
CA LEU A 51 3.78 7.91 1.26
C LEU A 51 3.35 9.32 1.67
N LEU A 52 3.82 9.81 2.82
CA LEU A 52 3.45 11.13 3.34
C LEU A 52 3.82 12.24 2.35
N LYS A 53 4.98 12.16 1.68
CA LYS A 53 5.34 13.11 0.61
C LYS A 53 4.32 13.19 -0.53
N LYS A 54 3.57 12.12 -0.79
CA LYS A 54 2.51 12.10 -1.80
C LYS A 54 1.20 12.67 -1.28
N ILE A 55 0.81 12.37 -0.04
CA ILE A 55 -0.57 12.60 0.43
C ILE A 55 -0.71 13.63 1.55
N GLN A 56 0.39 14.22 2.02
CA GLN A 56 0.38 15.25 3.08
C GLN A 56 -0.19 16.58 2.57
N CYS A 57 -0.75 17.36 3.48
CA CYS A 57 -1.12 18.76 3.25
C CYS A 57 -0.17 19.67 4.04
N ARG A 58 -0.09 20.96 3.71
CA ARG A 58 0.69 21.90 4.54
C ARG A 58 0.03 22.04 5.91
N ASP A 59 0.84 22.22 6.96
CA ASP A 59 0.37 22.27 8.35
C ASP A 59 -0.85 23.16 8.62
N HIS A 60 -0.93 24.30 7.91
CA HIS A 60 -1.95 25.32 8.10
C HIS A 60 -3.11 25.24 7.10
N GLU A 61 -3.04 24.34 6.11
CA GLU A 61 -4.12 24.12 5.15
C GLU A 61 -5.28 23.39 5.83
N ALA A 62 -6.51 23.78 5.45
CA ALA A 62 -7.69 23.01 5.80
C ALA A 62 -7.74 21.79 4.88
N VAL A 63 -7.83 20.61 5.46
CA VAL A 63 -7.88 19.32 4.76
C VAL A 63 -9.35 18.98 4.50
N PRO A 64 -9.80 18.93 3.24
CA PRO A 64 -11.16 18.50 2.89
C PRO A 64 -11.43 17.03 3.28
N PHE A 65 -12.70 16.67 3.45
CA PHE A 65 -13.10 15.32 3.84
C PHE A 65 -12.66 14.25 2.82
N ASP A 66 -12.73 14.53 1.53
CA ASP A 66 -12.30 13.61 0.47
C ASP A 66 -10.79 13.37 0.49
N VAL A 67 -9.98 14.41 0.75
CA VAL A 67 -8.53 14.29 0.96
C VAL A 67 -8.23 13.48 2.22
N PHE A 68 -8.88 13.79 3.34
CA PHE A 68 -8.76 13.01 4.58
C PHE A 68 -9.10 11.54 4.35
N ARG A 69 -10.25 11.27 3.73
CA ARG A 69 -10.72 9.92 3.41
C ARG A 69 -9.72 9.20 2.52
N TYR A 70 -9.21 9.87 1.48
CA TYR A 70 -8.22 9.31 0.57
C TYR A 70 -6.93 8.92 1.30
N GLY A 71 -6.37 9.84 2.09
CA GLY A 71 -5.13 9.57 2.83
C GLY A 71 -5.26 8.44 3.84
N VAL A 72 -6.33 8.48 4.66
CA VAL A 72 -6.58 7.44 5.67
C VAL A 72 -6.80 6.07 5.03
N LEU A 73 -7.61 5.99 3.98
CA LEU A 73 -7.79 4.75 3.23
C LEU A 73 -6.47 4.24 2.64
N THR A 74 -5.67 5.13 2.04
CA THR A 74 -4.39 4.76 1.43
C THR A 74 -3.44 4.18 2.47
N CYS A 75 -3.34 4.78 3.67
CA CYS A 75 -2.55 4.23 4.78
C CYS A 75 -3.01 2.82 5.17
N PHE A 76 -4.30 2.61 5.42
CA PHE A 76 -4.80 1.30 5.83
C PHE A 76 -4.63 0.23 4.74
N VAL A 77 -4.90 0.58 3.49
CA VAL A 77 -4.73 -0.36 2.37
C VAL A 77 -3.24 -0.70 2.17
N LEU A 78 -2.32 0.25 2.33
CA LEU A 78 -0.88 -0.04 2.25
C LEU A 78 -0.42 -0.96 3.40
N VAL A 79 -0.89 -0.72 4.62
CA VAL A 79 -0.61 -1.59 5.79
C VAL A 79 -1.10 -3.01 5.53
N GLU A 80 -2.34 -3.16 5.06
CA GLU A 80 -2.88 -4.48 4.71
C GLU A 80 -2.11 -5.13 3.56
N PHE A 81 -1.82 -4.37 2.50
CA PHE A 81 -1.04 -4.84 1.35
C PHE A 81 0.34 -5.36 1.77
N MET A 82 1.07 -4.62 2.62
CA MET A 82 2.36 -5.06 3.14
C MET A 82 2.22 -6.36 3.93
N SER A 83 1.19 -6.49 4.78
CA SER A 83 0.92 -7.74 5.52
C SER A 83 0.62 -8.93 4.60
N LYS A 84 -0.10 -8.71 3.49
CA LYS A 84 -0.35 -9.75 2.48
C LYS A 84 0.92 -10.12 1.73
N ALA A 85 1.73 -9.14 1.34
CA ALA A 85 3.03 -9.38 0.70
C ALA A 85 3.97 -10.15 1.64
N ASP A 86 3.95 -9.85 2.92
CA ASP A 86 4.73 -10.55 3.94
C ASP A 86 4.33 -12.02 4.09
N THR A 87 3.01 -12.27 4.14
CA THR A 87 2.47 -13.63 4.13
C THR A 87 2.91 -14.39 2.88
N LEU A 88 2.89 -13.73 1.72
CA LEU A 88 3.32 -14.33 0.46
C LEU A 88 4.82 -14.67 0.49
N PHE A 89 5.67 -13.77 0.99
CA PHE A 89 7.10 -14.04 1.15
C PHE A 89 7.37 -15.26 2.04
N HIS A 90 6.68 -15.36 3.18
CA HIS A 90 6.85 -16.49 4.09
C HIS A 90 6.43 -17.85 3.49
N ILE A 91 5.45 -17.85 2.58
CA ILE A 91 5.09 -19.05 1.83
C ILE A 91 6.22 -19.45 0.86
N LEU A 92 6.90 -18.48 0.26
CA LEU A 92 8.03 -18.71 -0.66
C LEU A 92 9.31 -19.15 0.06
N ASP A 93 9.57 -18.63 1.26
CA ASP A 93 10.80 -18.88 2.03
C ASP A 93 10.86 -20.27 2.69
N GLY A 94 9.74 -21.00 2.70
CA GLY A 94 9.60 -22.30 3.35
C GLY A 94 10.53 -23.42 2.86
N ASP A 95 11.26 -23.24 1.76
CA ASP A 95 12.12 -24.29 1.18
C ASP A 95 13.55 -23.84 0.79
N LYS A 96 14.14 -22.94 1.58
CA LYS A 96 15.52 -22.38 1.48
C LYS A 96 15.57 -21.15 0.58
N GLN A 97 15.93 -20.02 1.20
CA GLN A 97 16.39 -18.79 0.55
C GLN A 97 15.67 -18.54 -0.77
N SER A 98 14.44 -18.02 -0.73
CA SER A 98 13.66 -17.71 -1.92
C SER A 98 14.58 -17.13 -2.99
N GLU A 99 14.86 -17.94 -4.03
CA GLU A 99 15.77 -17.54 -5.09
C GLU A 99 15.23 -16.21 -5.60
N GLN A 100 16.06 -15.17 -5.65
CA GLN A 100 15.61 -13.81 -5.98
C GLN A 100 14.73 -13.74 -7.23
N ARG A 101 14.88 -14.70 -8.14
CA ARG A 101 14.07 -14.89 -9.35
C ARG A 101 12.61 -15.20 -9.04
N VAL A 102 12.32 -16.07 -8.08
CA VAL A 102 10.96 -16.41 -7.65
C VAL A 102 10.32 -15.21 -6.97
N CYS A 103 11.02 -14.57 -6.02
CA CYS A 103 10.59 -13.30 -5.44
C CYS A 103 10.31 -12.24 -6.51
N ARG A 104 11.19 -12.11 -7.50
CA ARG A 104 11.04 -11.14 -8.58
C ARG A 104 9.84 -11.45 -9.47
N ALA A 105 9.62 -12.70 -9.86
CA ALA A 105 8.45 -13.10 -10.65
C ALA A 105 7.14 -12.80 -9.91
N VAL A 106 7.14 -12.98 -8.59
CA VAL A 106 5.99 -12.62 -7.74
C VAL A 106 5.79 -11.10 -7.71
N LEU A 107 6.85 -10.30 -7.53
CA LEU A 107 6.77 -8.84 -7.58
C LEU A 107 6.30 -8.33 -8.95
N ASP A 108 6.80 -8.91 -10.04
CA ASP A 108 6.39 -8.54 -11.41
C ASP A 108 4.91 -8.91 -11.64
N THR A 109 4.44 -10.03 -11.10
CA THR A 109 3.02 -10.43 -11.16
C THR A 109 2.14 -9.49 -10.34
N LEU A 110 2.61 -9.04 -9.16
CA LEU A 110 1.93 -8.01 -8.36
C LEU A 110 1.87 -6.67 -9.10
N GLU A 111 2.96 -6.25 -9.72
CA GLU A 111 3.01 -5.03 -10.53
C GLU A 111 2.04 -5.10 -11.71
N GLU A 112 1.98 -6.24 -12.40
CA GLU A 112 1.05 -6.44 -13.51
C GLU A 112 -0.41 -6.37 -13.05
N ALA A 113 -0.74 -6.97 -11.91
CA ALA A 113 -2.09 -6.88 -11.36
C ALA A 113 -2.45 -5.43 -10.95
N LEU A 114 -1.54 -4.72 -10.29
CA LEU A 114 -1.74 -3.33 -9.90
C LEU A 114 -1.85 -2.38 -11.10
N THR A 115 -1.13 -2.65 -12.19
CA THR A 115 -1.21 -1.87 -13.44
C THR A 115 -2.48 -2.16 -14.22
N THR A 116 -3.00 -3.39 -14.13
CA THR A 116 -4.26 -3.80 -14.78
C THR A 116 -5.47 -3.18 -14.10
N SER A 117 -5.43 -3.02 -12.77
CA SER A 117 -6.56 -2.45 -12.03
C SER A 117 -6.77 -0.96 -12.32
N ASP A 118 -7.98 -0.59 -12.72
CA ASP A 118 -8.43 0.78 -12.92
C ASP A 118 -9.73 1.02 -12.13
N VAL A 119 -9.70 2.03 -11.25
CA VAL A 119 -10.82 2.44 -10.41
C VAL A 119 -12.06 2.82 -11.24
N SER A 120 -11.88 3.29 -12.47
CA SER A 120 -12.96 3.67 -13.38
C SER A 120 -13.60 2.48 -14.10
N VAL A 121 -12.96 1.30 -14.09
CA VAL A 121 -13.40 0.10 -14.81
C VAL A 121 -13.50 -1.07 -13.83
N PRO A 122 -14.66 -1.31 -13.20
CA PRO A 122 -14.79 -2.34 -12.16
C PRO A 122 -14.41 -3.77 -12.59
N THR A 123 -14.54 -4.09 -13.88
CA THR A 123 -14.14 -5.40 -14.43
C THR A 123 -12.63 -5.62 -14.41
N SER A 124 -11.82 -4.55 -14.39
CA SER A 124 -10.36 -4.63 -14.32
C SER A 124 -9.86 -5.27 -13.02
N TYR A 125 -10.64 -5.18 -11.93
CA TYR A 125 -10.30 -5.86 -10.67
C TYR A 125 -10.40 -7.38 -10.80
N LEU A 126 -11.35 -7.89 -11.59
CA LEU A 126 -11.45 -9.33 -11.86
C LEU A 126 -10.28 -9.80 -12.71
N GLU A 127 -9.88 -8.99 -13.69
CA GLU A 127 -8.71 -9.27 -14.52
C GLU A 127 -7.43 -9.27 -13.69
N ALA A 128 -7.19 -8.24 -12.89
CA ALA A 128 -6.08 -8.17 -11.94
C ALA A 128 -6.08 -9.36 -10.97
N GLY A 129 -7.26 -9.72 -10.43
CA GLY A 129 -7.43 -10.88 -9.57
C GLY A 129 -7.10 -12.20 -10.25
N SER A 130 -7.45 -12.35 -11.54
CA SER A 130 -7.11 -13.55 -12.32
C SER A 130 -5.60 -13.71 -12.52
N LYS A 131 -4.86 -12.61 -12.69
CA LYS A 131 -3.39 -12.60 -12.79
C LYS A 131 -2.71 -13.02 -11.47
N LEU A 132 -3.30 -12.61 -10.35
CA LEU A 132 -2.90 -13.06 -9.00
C LEU A 132 -3.43 -14.45 -8.63
N GLY A 133 -4.15 -15.10 -9.54
CA GLY A 133 -4.67 -16.45 -9.34
C GLY A 133 -3.54 -17.46 -9.17
N PRO A 134 -3.80 -18.57 -8.44
CA PRO A 134 -2.78 -19.56 -8.14
C PRO A 134 -2.13 -20.15 -9.40
N ASP A 135 -2.89 -20.38 -10.46
CA ASP A 135 -2.37 -20.95 -11.71
C ASP A 135 -1.40 -20.00 -12.41
N CYS A 136 -1.78 -18.72 -12.56
CA CYS A 136 -0.93 -17.71 -13.19
C CYS A 136 0.36 -17.48 -12.39
N LEU A 137 0.24 -17.39 -11.07
CA LEU A 137 1.39 -17.19 -10.19
C LEU A 137 2.32 -18.41 -10.20
N ALA A 138 1.79 -19.63 -10.16
CA ALA A 138 2.58 -20.87 -10.26
C ALA A 138 3.36 -20.94 -11.58
N ILE A 139 2.71 -20.62 -12.71
CA ILE A 139 3.37 -20.58 -14.02
C ILE A 139 4.50 -19.55 -14.04
N ALA A 140 4.31 -18.36 -13.46
CA ALA A 140 5.34 -17.33 -13.40
C ALA A 140 6.54 -17.79 -12.55
N MET A 141 6.28 -18.43 -11.42
CA MET A 141 7.31 -18.99 -10.53
C MET A 141 8.09 -20.13 -11.21
N ASP A 142 7.40 -21.07 -11.86
CA ASP A 142 8.04 -22.19 -12.58
C ASP A 142 8.97 -21.70 -13.70
N ARG A 143 8.56 -20.67 -14.43
CA ARG A 143 9.40 -20.03 -15.46
C ARG A 143 10.64 -19.38 -14.84
N ALA A 144 10.50 -18.76 -13.67
CA ALA A 144 11.61 -18.12 -12.97
C ALA A 144 12.66 -19.13 -12.48
N LEU A 145 12.21 -20.30 -12.03
CA LEU A 145 13.07 -21.41 -11.61
C LEU A 145 13.87 -22.02 -12.77
N GLN A 146 13.31 -22.03 -13.98
CA GLN A 146 13.98 -22.54 -15.19
C GLN A 146 15.08 -21.62 -15.74
N SER A 147 15.16 -20.37 -15.26
CA SER A 147 16.23 -19.45 -15.65
C SER A 147 17.60 -19.99 -15.19
N THR A 148 18.67 -19.71 -15.94
CA THR A 148 20.04 -20.13 -15.61
C THR A 148 20.92 -19.00 -15.08
N GLN A 149 20.37 -17.80 -14.90
CA GLN A 149 21.13 -16.67 -14.36
C GLN A 149 21.36 -16.81 -12.85
N PRO A 150 22.61 -16.66 -12.36
CA PRO A 150 22.89 -16.64 -10.94
C PRO A 150 22.25 -15.40 -10.29
N ALA A 151 21.49 -15.59 -9.22
CA ALA A 151 20.82 -14.54 -8.49
C ALA A 151 21.10 -14.70 -6.98
N ALA A 152 21.41 -13.60 -6.30
CA ALA A 152 21.62 -13.60 -4.85
C ALA A 152 20.27 -13.74 -4.15
N PRO A 153 20.15 -14.34 -2.96
CA PRO A 153 18.85 -14.46 -2.30
C PRO A 153 18.24 -13.09 -1.98
N MET A 154 16.94 -12.93 -2.21
CA MET A 154 16.21 -11.71 -1.83
C MET A 154 15.65 -11.88 -0.42
N GLY A 155 16.09 -11.04 0.52
CA GLY A 155 15.58 -11.05 1.89
C GLY A 155 14.18 -10.44 2.02
N GLN A 156 13.48 -10.80 3.10
CA GLN A 156 12.14 -10.31 3.44
C GLN A 156 12.03 -8.79 3.38
N THR A 157 12.94 -8.07 4.04
CA THR A 157 12.95 -6.60 4.08
C THR A 157 13.06 -5.99 2.69
N GLN A 158 13.86 -6.59 1.80
CA GLN A 158 13.99 -6.12 0.42
C GLN A 158 12.71 -6.37 -0.37
N PHE A 159 12.16 -7.59 -0.28
CA PHE A 159 10.92 -7.95 -0.96
C PHE A 159 9.76 -7.03 -0.55
N LEU A 160 9.57 -6.80 0.75
CA LEU A 160 8.52 -5.92 1.27
C LEU A 160 8.73 -4.47 0.83
N LYS A 161 9.97 -4.00 0.80
CA LYS A 161 10.28 -2.66 0.31
C LYS A 161 9.89 -2.50 -1.16
N GLU A 162 10.29 -3.44 -2.02
CA GLU A 162 9.94 -3.42 -3.44
C GLU A 162 8.42 -3.50 -3.64
N ALA A 163 7.72 -4.40 -2.93
CA ALA A 163 6.26 -4.50 -2.99
C ALA A 163 5.58 -3.17 -2.60
N CYS A 164 6.01 -2.56 -1.49
CA CYS A 164 5.48 -1.26 -1.06
C CYS A 164 5.70 -0.17 -2.12
N LEU A 165 6.87 -0.15 -2.78
CA LEU A 165 7.15 0.82 -3.84
C LEU A 165 6.20 0.65 -5.03
N LEU A 166 5.89 -0.58 -5.45
CA LEU A 166 4.87 -0.84 -6.49
C LEU A 166 3.50 -0.25 -6.13
N PHE A 167 3.10 -0.36 -4.86
CA PHE A 167 1.88 0.28 -4.39
C PHE A 167 1.96 1.80 -4.43
N LEU A 168 3.07 2.38 -3.96
CA LEU A 168 3.26 3.84 -3.92
C LEU A 168 3.25 4.48 -5.31
N ASP A 169 3.70 3.77 -6.34
CA ASP A 169 3.62 4.22 -7.73
C ASP A 169 2.18 4.41 -8.21
N LYS A 170 1.21 3.71 -7.60
CA LYS A 170 -0.23 3.89 -7.87
C LYS A 170 -0.89 4.97 -7.01
N VAL A 171 -0.22 5.45 -5.96
CA VAL A 171 -0.74 6.51 -5.10
C VAL A 171 -0.66 7.85 -5.82
N LYS A 172 -1.81 8.50 -5.97
CA LYS A 172 -1.92 9.84 -6.56
C LYS A 172 -1.47 10.86 -5.53
N PRO A 173 -0.66 11.86 -5.93
CA PRO A 173 -0.33 12.96 -5.04
C PRO A 173 -1.58 13.82 -4.77
N VAL A 174 -1.65 14.37 -3.55
CA VAL A 174 -2.67 15.33 -3.10
C VAL A 174 -2.19 16.76 -3.33
#